data_AF-K2S150-F1
#
_entry.id   AF-K2S150-F1
#
_cell.length_a   1.000
_cell.length_b   1.000
_cell.length_c   1.000
_cell.angle_alpha   90.00
_cell.angle_beta   90.00
_cell.angle_gamma   90.00
#
_symmetry.space_group_name_H-M   'P 1'
#
loop_
_entity.id
_entity.type
_entity.pdbx_description
1 polymer ?
#
loop_
_entity_poly.entity_id
_entity_poly.type
_entity_poly.pdbx_seq_one_letter_code
_entity_poly.pdbx_strand_id
1 'polypeptide(L)'
;MPADLAEHELDEIYSFAVQLGKDAGKMLLDAAMLRCQGGEQKEAAHVEKMNAVDLVTQTDEDVEAFVKNSITKRFPSHKFIGEETYSKGSSKDYLVDEEPTWIVDPLDGTVNYIHLFPMFCVSIAFVHKHLPTIGVIYAPFLNQLFTACRGRGAWLNESQQLPLIRNPIAPMPAQSPSGCVFSCEWGKDRRDRPEGNMHRKVESFVNMAAEVGGREGKGGAGFSLLLACTSATPAQLRADWGSLTTGENARKEEEEEENAVAEHDLLTTPHQRSATLDLAYTAMGSFDIWWEGGCWEWDVAAGICILQEAGGLVTTANPPKDPATAPIEDVRLGSRLYLAIRPAGPSETGESGRQGQERTVREVWRRVRHLDYTRPGA
;
A
#
# COMPACT_ATOMS: atom_id res chain seq x y z
N MET A 1 -4.80 -25.31 2.46
CA MET A 1 -6.05 -24.96 3.15
C MET A 1 -5.76 -24.96 4.63
N PRO A 2 -6.05 -23.89 5.40
CA PRO A 2 -6.13 -24.01 6.85
C PRO A 2 -7.11 -25.15 7.16
N ALA A 3 -6.70 -26.13 7.95
CA ALA A 3 -7.40 -27.42 8.08
C ALA A 3 -8.74 -27.35 8.83
N ASP A 4 -9.28 -26.15 9.07
CA ASP A 4 -10.28 -25.90 10.12
C ASP A 4 -11.54 -25.17 9.62
N LEU A 5 -11.50 -24.46 8.49
CA LEU A 5 -12.71 -23.86 7.88
C LEU A 5 -13.25 -24.81 6.81
N ALA A 6 -14.54 -25.14 6.90
CA ALA A 6 -15.19 -25.95 5.89
C ALA A 6 -15.25 -25.20 4.55
N GLU A 7 -15.15 -25.91 3.43
CA GLU A 7 -15.08 -25.29 2.10
C GLU A 7 -16.30 -24.39 1.80
N HIS A 8 -17.49 -24.83 2.19
CA HIS A 8 -18.73 -24.07 2.04
C HIS A 8 -18.78 -22.79 2.90
N GLU A 9 -18.17 -22.81 4.09
CA GLU A 9 -18.07 -21.64 4.97
C GLU A 9 -17.12 -20.62 4.35
N LEU A 10 -15.99 -21.09 3.79
CA LEU A 10 -15.05 -20.23 3.08
C LEU A 10 -15.67 -19.61 1.81
N ASP A 11 -16.48 -20.37 1.06
CA ASP A 11 -17.25 -19.88 -0.10
C ASP A 11 -18.22 -18.76 0.29
N GLU A 12 -18.91 -18.94 1.40
CA GLU A 12 -19.86 -17.99 1.95
C GLU A 12 -19.16 -16.69 2.37
N ILE A 13 -18.07 -16.79 3.14
CA ILE A 13 -17.28 -15.64 3.59
C ILE A 13 -16.69 -14.89 2.38
N TYR A 14 -16.16 -15.62 1.39
CA TYR A 14 -15.60 -15.04 0.17
C TYR A 14 -16.66 -14.28 -0.62
N SER A 15 -17.79 -14.90 -0.91
CA SER A 15 -18.89 -14.28 -1.67
C SER A 15 -19.43 -13.04 -0.96
N PHE A 16 -19.56 -13.11 0.37
CA PHE A 16 -19.94 -11.98 1.20
C PHE A 16 -18.91 -10.85 1.15
N ALA A 17 -17.62 -11.15 1.30
CA ALA A 17 -16.54 -10.15 1.26
C ALA A 17 -16.48 -9.41 -0.09
N VAL A 18 -16.63 -10.13 -1.20
CA VAL A 18 -16.64 -9.55 -2.54
C VAL A 18 -17.82 -8.60 -2.73
N GLN A 19 -19.03 -9.01 -2.32
CA GLN A 19 -20.20 -8.14 -2.40
C GLN A 19 -20.06 -6.91 -1.48
N LEU A 20 -19.55 -7.11 -0.26
CA LEU A 20 -19.33 -6.04 0.70
C LEU A 20 -18.33 -4.99 0.17
N GLY A 21 -17.25 -5.42 -0.46
CA GLY A 21 -16.29 -4.53 -1.10
C GLY A 21 -16.91 -3.72 -2.24
N LYS A 22 -17.75 -4.33 -3.09
CA LYS A 22 -18.49 -3.64 -4.16
C LYS A 22 -19.43 -2.58 -3.60
N ASP A 23 -20.20 -2.93 -2.57
CA ASP A 23 -21.17 -2.03 -1.95
C ASP A 23 -20.47 -0.84 -1.27
N ALA A 24 -19.40 -1.10 -0.51
CA ALA A 24 -18.59 -0.06 0.12
C ALA A 24 -17.92 0.87 -0.92
N GLY A 25 -17.32 0.31 -1.97
CA GLY A 25 -16.71 1.15 -3.03
C GLY A 25 -17.75 1.93 -3.84
N LYS A 26 -18.99 1.43 -3.96
CA LYS A 26 -20.09 2.21 -4.53
C LYS A 26 -20.40 3.44 -3.66
N MET A 27 -20.42 3.31 -2.33
CA MET A 27 -20.61 4.45 -1.42
C MET A 27 -19.54 5.52 -1.62
N LEU A 28 -18.25 5.11 -1.70
CA LEU A 28 -17.15 6.04 -2.00
C LEU A 28 -17.32 6.73 -3.36
N LEU A 29 -17.70 5.98 -4.39
CA LEU A 29 -17.89 6.54 -5.73
C LEU A 29 -19.04 7.54 -5.76
N ASP A 30 -20.18 7.21 -5.15
CA ASP A 30 -21.35 8.09 -5.10
C ASP A 30 -21.00 9.40 -4.37
N ALA A 31 -20.28 9.32 -3.24
CA ALA A 31 -19.81 10.47 -2.48
C ALA A 31 -18.79 11.34 -3.27
N ALA A 32 -17.84 10.71 -3.97
CA ALA A 32 -16.92 11.42 -4.86
C ALA A 32 -17.65 12.12 -6.02
N MET A 33 -18.61 11.45 -6.66
CA MET A 33 -19.38 12.00 -7.77
C MET A 33 -20.26 13.18 -7.35
N LEU A 34 -20.80 13.16 -6.13
CA LEU A 34 -21.53 14.30 -5.57
C LEU A 34 -20.63 15.54 -5.46
N ARG A 35 -19.36 15.36 -5.09
CA ARG A 35 -18.36 16.43 -5.04
C ARG A 35 -18.01 16.95 -6.44
N CYS A 36 -17.91 16.07 -7.45
CA CYS A 36 -17.66 16.47 -8.84
C CYS A 36 -18.79 17.32 -9.44
N GLN A 37 -20.04 17.09 -9.04
CA GLN A 37 -21.22 17.79 -9.56
C GLN A 37 -21.38 19.22 -9.01
N GLY A 38 -20.45 19.70 -8.18
CA GLY A 38 -20.42 21.09 -7.70
C GLY A 38 -21.62 21.44 -6.81
N GLY A 39 -22.11 20.48 -6.02
CA GLY A 39 -23.39 20.53 -5.34
C GLY A 39 -23.71 21.92 -4.75
N GLU A 40 -24.77 22.53 -5.29
CA GLU A 40 -25.62 23.44 -4.53
C GLU A 40 -25.97 22.71 -3.24
N GLN A 41 -25.29 23.05 -2.15
CA GLN A 41 -25.82 22.82 -0.82
C GLN A 41 -27.17 23.54 -0.81
N LYS A 42 -28.27 22.80 -0.98
CA LYS A 42 -29.58 23.30 -0.57
C LYS A 42 -29.37 23.81 0.85
N GLU A 43 -29.60 25.10 1.04
CA GLU A 43 -29.61 25.77 2.34
C GLU A 43 -30.65 25.08 3.24
N ALA A 44 -30.28 23.93 3.80
CA ALA A 44 -30.91 23.37 4.98
C ALA A 44 -30.31 24.15 6.14
N ALA A 45 -31.17 24.94 6.78
CA ALA A 45 -30.84 25.83 7.89
C ALA A 45 -29.91 25.17 8.93
N HIS A 46 -28.83 25.87 9.28
CA HIS A 46 -27.90 25.54 10.36
C HIS A 46 -27.15 24.20 10.26
N VAL A 47 -26.47 23.95 9.14
CA VAL A 47 -25.32 23.03 9.11
C VAL A 47 -24.09 23.87 8.80
N GLU A 48 -23.09 23.89 9.70
CA GLU A 48 -21.81 24.54 9.47
C GLU A 48 -21.21 24.03 8.14
N LYS A 49 -20.63 24.94 7.34
CA LYS A 49 -20.00 24.54 6.06
C LYS A 49 -18.80 23.64 6.35
N MET A 50 -19.01 22.33 6.26
CA MET A 50 -17.92 21.34 6.32
C MET A 50 -16.93 21.59 5.19
N ASN A 51 -15.64 21.59 5.52
CA ASN A 51 -14.58 21.71 4.51
C ASN A 51 -14.35 20.34 3.82
N ALA A 52 -13.49 20.30 2.80
CA ALA A 52 -13.22 19.06 2.06
C ALA A 52 -12.68 17.92 2.95
N VAL A 53 -11.87 18.24 3.97
CA VAL A 53 -11.28 17.27 4.90
C VAL A 53 -12.35 16.67 5.81
N ASP A 54 -13.27 17.49 6.31
CA ASP A 54 -14.38 17.04 7.15
C ASP A 54 -15.31 16.09 6.39
N LEU A 55 -15.56 16.36 5.10
CA LEU A 55 -16.39 15.51 4.23
C LEU A 55 -15.75 14.14 3.98
N VAL A 56 -14.43 14.11 3.81
CA VAL A 56 -13.70 12.84 3.65
C VAL A 56 -13.76 12.05 4.94
N THR A 57 -13.46 12.67 6.08
CA THR A 57 -13.56 12.02 7.40
C THR A 57 -14.95 11.41 7.63
N GLN A 58 -16.03 12.12 7.28
CA GLN A 58 -17.38 11.57 7.41
C GLN A 58 -17.62 10.38 6.47
N THR A 59 -17.10 10.44 5.24
CA THR A 59 -17.24 9.34 4.27
C THR A 59 -16.54 8.07 4.77
N ASP A 60 -15.31 8.20 5.27
CA ASP A 60 -14.53 7.09 5.84
C ASP A 60 -15.28 6.44 7.01
N GLU A 61 -15.79 7.26 7.95
CA GLU A 61 -16.56 6.79 9.10
C GLU A 61 -17.85 6.07 8.69
N ASP A 62 -18.59 6.61 7.72
CA ASP A 62 -19.85 6.05 7.23
C ASP A 62 -19.61 4.69 6.53
N VAL A 63 -18.55 4.59 5.72
CA VAL A 63 -18.18 3.34 5.05
C VAL A 63 -17.71 2.30 6.07
N GLU A 64 -16.88 2.67 7.04
CA GLU A 64 -16.45 1.73 8.08
C GLU A 64 -17.63 1.23 8.90
N ALA A 65 -18.54 2.13 9.30
CA ALA A 65 -19.74 1.77 10.04
C ALA A 65 -20.63 0.82 9.23
N PHE A 66 -20.82 1.06 7.93
CA PHE A 66 -21.56 0.16 7.05
C PHE A 66 -20.91 -1.23 6.99
N VAL A 67 -19.60 -1.29 6.77
CA VAL A 67 -18.85 -2.55 6.66
C VAL A 67 -18.91 -3.33 7.97
N LYS A 68 -18.63 -2.67 9.10
CA LYS A 68 -18.68 -3.25 10.45
C LYS A 68 -20.06 -3.78 10.80
N ASN A 69 -21.12 -3.02 10.53
CA ASN A 69 -22.49 -3.44 10.81
C ASN A 69 -22.90 -4.64 9.95
N SER A 70 -22.51 -4.66 8.68
CA SER A 70 -22.77 -5.77 7.75
C SER A 70 -22.08 -7.05 8.22
N ILE A 71 -20.80 -6.95 8.61
CA ILE A 71 -20.03 -8.07 9.17
C ILE A 71 -20.64 -8.55 10.48
N THR A 72 -20.90 -7.67 11.43
CA THR A 72 -21.42 -8.04 12.76
C THR A 72 -22.79 -8.72 12.66
N LYS A 73 -23.64 -8.27 11.72
CA LYS A 73 -24.94 -8.88 11.47
C LYS A 73 -24.81 -10.29 10.88
N ARG A 74 -23.83 -10.51 10.00
CA ARG A 74 -23.67 -11.80 9.30
C ARG A 74 -22.83 -12.82 10.07
N PHE A 75 -21.83 -12.34 10.79
CA PHE A 75 -20.82 -13.11 11.51
C PHE A 75 -20.58 -12.50 12.91
N PRO A 76 -21.55 -12.62 13.84
CA PRO A 76 -21.51 -11.95 15.14
C PRO A 76 -20.36 -12.39 16.06
N SER A 77 -19.74 -13.53 15.79
CA SER A 77 -18.57 -14.04 16.52
C SER A 77 -17.23 -13.56 15.94
N HIS A 78 -17.21 -12.96 14.76
CA HIS A 78 -15.95 -12.53 14.14
C HIS A 78 -15.51 -11.18 14.72
N LYS A 79 -14.20 -11.01 14.89
CA LYS A 79 -13.58 -9.74 15.28
C LYS A 79 -13.53 -8.77 14.11
N PHE A 80 -13.40 -7.49 14.44
CA PHE A 80 -13.28 -6.41 13.47
C PHE A 80 -12.15 -5.45 13.88
N ILE A 81 -11.27 -5.13 12.92
CA ILE A 81 -10.22 -4.13 13.02
C ILE A 81 -10.41 -3.18 11.82
N GLY A 82 -10.71 -1.91 12.08
CA GLY A 82 -10.83 -0.88 11.05
C GLY A 82 -9.92 0.30 11.35
N GLU A 83 -9.42 0.99 10.32
CA GLU A 83 -8.54 2.16 10.48
C GLU A 83 -9.15 3.22 11.40
N GLU A 84 -10.42 3.58 11.20
CA GLU A 84 -11.06 4.71 11.89
C GLU A 84 -11.39 4.35 13.34
N THR A 85 -11.93 3.14 13.57
CA THR A 85 -12.15 2.63 14.94
C THR A 85 -10.81 2.54 15.70
N TYR A 86 -9.75 2.07 15.04
CA TYR A 86 -8.45 1.87 15.69
C TYR A 86 -7.74 3.20 15.96
N SER A 87 -7.78 4.14 15.00
CA SER A 87 -7.14 5.46 15.11
C SER A 87 -7.76 6.33 16.22
N LYS A 88 -9.02 6.09 16.56
CA LYS A 88 -9.70 6.70 17.73
C LYS A 88 -9.27 6.08 19.06
N GLY A 89 -8.66 4.89 19.03
CA GLY A 89 -8.13 4.20 20.21
C GLY A 89 -6.81 4.81 20.69
N SER A 90 -6.55 4.72 22.00
CA SER A 90 -5.28 5.15 22.61
C SER A 90 -4.18 4.09 22.55
N SER A 91 -4.55 2.82 22.36
CA SER A 91 -3.60 1.71 22.24
C SER A 91 -3.04 1.61 20.82
N LYS A 92 -1.75 1.27 20.72
CA LYS A 92 -1.09 0.91 19.46
C LYS A 92 -0.74 -0.58 19.40
N ASP A 93 -1.47 -1.44 20.10
CA ASP A 93 -1.17 -2.87 20.21
C ASP A 93 -1.56 -3.66 18.96
N TYR A 94 -0.81 -4.70 18.64
CA TYR A 94 -1.17 -5.66 17.58
C TYR A 94 -2.35 -6.53 18.04
N LEU A 95 -3.45 -6.52 17.29
CA LEU A 95 -4.74 -7.11 17.71
C LEU A 95 -5.13 -8.40 16.99
N VAL A 96 -4.36 -8.83 15.98
CA VAL A 96 -4.68 -10.02 15.20
C VAL A 96 -4.21 -11.27 15.96
N ASP A 97 -5.15 -12.15 16.28
CA ASP A 97 -4.90 -13.42 16.93
C ASP A 97 -5.41 -14.61 16.09
N GLU A 98 -5.63 -15.75 16.75
CA GLU A 98 -6.11 -16.98 16.10
C GLU A 98 -7.58 -16.89 15.65
N GLU A 99 -8.36 -15.95 16.20
CA GLU A 99 -9.80 -15.86 15.93
C GLU A 99 -10.10 -15.23 14.55
N PRO A 100 -11.21 -15.63 13.89
CA PRO A 100 -11.67 -15.01 12.66
C PRO A 100 -11.80 -13.49 12.80
N THR A 101 -11.00 -12.76 12.03
CA THR A 101 -10.88 -11.30 12.15
C THR A 101 -11.01 -10.64 10.78
N TRP A 102 -11.88 -9.65 10.67
CA TRP A 102 -11.99 -8.78 9.52
C TRP A 102 -11.11 -7.56 9.72
N ILE A 103 -10.24 -7.27 8.75
CA ILE A 103 -9.36 -6.10 8.76
C ILE A 103 -9.76 -5.22 7.59
N VAL A 104 -10.09 -3.97 7.85
CA VAL A 104 -10.74 -3.08 6.88
C VAL A 104 -10.06 -1.72 6.85
N ASP A 105 -9.77 -1.27 5.63
CA ASP A 105 -9.55 0.14 5.32
C ASP A 105 -10.77 0.63 4.52
N PRO A 106 -11.62 1.50 5.10
CA PRO A 106 -12.80 2.00 4.39
C PRO A 106 -12.44 2.91 3.21
N LEU A 107 -11.26 3.56 3.23
CA LEU A 107 -10.76 4.45 2.19
C LEU A 107 -9.22 4.54 2.25
N ASP A 108 -8.55 3.61 1.58
CA ASP A 108 -7.11 3.76 1.33
C ASP A 108 -6.91 4.78 0.20
N GLY A 109 -5.96 5.69 0.38
CA GLY A 109 -5.76 6.84 -0.49
C GLY A 109 -6.64 8.03 -0.16
N THR A 110 -6.89 8.30 1.14
CA THR A 110 -7.63 9.47 1.64
C THR A 110 -7.22 10.77 0.94
N VAL A 111 -5.91 11.01 0.77
CA VAL A 111 -5.42 12.22 0.09
C VAL A 111 -5.77 12.24 -1.40
N ASN A 112 -5.68 11.09 -2.08
CA ASN A 112 -6.15 10.98 -3.46
C ASN A 112 -7.65 11.29 -3.56
N TYR A 113 -8.44 10.78 -2.62
CA TYR A 113 -9.86 11.04 -2.55
C TYR A 113 -10.19 12.52 -2.27
N ILE A 114 -9.44 13.20 -1.37
CA ILE A 114 -9.56 14.66 -1.14
C ILE A 114 -9.38 15.41 -2.46
N HIS A 115 -8.42 15.03 -3.29
CA HIS A 115 -8.18 15.70 -4.58
C HIS A 115 -9.01 15.16 -5.74
N LEU A 116 -9.93 14.22 -5.51
CA LEU A 116 -10.68 13.49 -6.55
C LEU A 116 -9.75 12.85 -7.59
N PHE A 117 -8.53 12.50 -7.17
CA PHE A 117 -7.63 11.70 -7.97
C PHE A 117 -8.14 10.25 -7.95
N PRO A 118 -8.29 9.57 -9.11
CA PRO A 118 -9.09 8.35 -9.24
C PRO A 118 -8.48 7.09 -8.62
N MET A 119 -7.50 7.24 -7.71
CA MET A 119 -6.73 6.16 -7.12
C MET A 119 -6.93 6.07 -5.61
N PHE A 120 -8.13 5.65 -5.25
CA PHE A 120 -8.50 5.30 -3.90
C PHE A 120 -9.28 3.99 -3.95
N CYS A 121 -9.30 3.26 -2.84
CA CYS A 121 -9.98 1.97 -2.79
C CYS A 121 -10.51 1.64 -1.40
N VAL A 122 -11.45 0.70 -1.37
CA VAL A 122 -11.79 -0.04 -0.13
C VAL A 122 -10.89 -1.26 -0.04
N SER A 123 -10.31 -1.52 1.14
CA SER A 123 -9.56 -2.75 1.46
C SER A 123 -10.35 -3.57 2.48
N ILE A 124 -10.62 -4.85 2.19
CA ILE A 124 -11.25 -5.78 3.11
C ILE A 124 -10.47 -7.09 3.09
N ALA A 125 -9.95 -7.48 4.25
CA ALA A 125 -9.31 -8.76 4.45
C ALA A 125 -10.07 -9.59 5.50
N PHE A 126 -10.15 -10.89 5.26
CA PHE A 126 -10.50 -11.86 6.29
C PHE A 126 -9.26 -12.64 6.68
N VAL A 127 -8.91 -12.56 7.97
CA VAL A 127 -7.75 -13.19 8.58
C VAL A 127 -8.22 -14.32 9.49
N HIS A 128 -7.58 -15.47 9.36
CA HIS A 128 -7.84 -16.65 10.18
C HIS A 128 -6.50 -17.26 10.59
N LYS A 129 -6.31 -17.52 11.89
CA LYS A 129 -5.04 -18.04 12.43
C LYS A 129 -3.82 -17.19 12.04
N HIS A 130 -3.92 -15.88 12.24
CA HIS A 130 -2.92 -14.88 11.83
C HIS A 130 -2.67 -14.75 10.31
N LEU A 131 -3.35 -15.53 9.46
CA LEU A 131 -3.08 -15.57 8.02
C LEU A 131 -4.19 -14.87 7.23
N PRO A 132 -3.85 -13.87 6.39
CA PRO A 132 -4.76 -13.36 5.37
C PRO A 132 -5.24 -14.52 4.49
N THR A 133 -6.55 -14.76 4.51
CA THR A 133 -7.19 -15.92 3.88
C THR A 133 -8.09 -15.50 2.72
N ILE A 134 -8.75 -14.34 2.84
CA ILE A 134 -9.46 -13.68 1.74
C ILE A 134 -8.99 -12.22 1.70
N GLY A 135 -8.78 -11.70 0.49
CA GLY A 135 -8.50 -10.29 0.25
C GLY A 135 -9.42 -9.74 -0.83
N VAL A 136 -9.97 -8.55 -0.59
CA VAL A 136 -10.81 -7.79 -1.52
C VAL A 136 -10.32 -6.35 -1.53
N ILE A 137 -9.94 -5.85 -2.70
CA ILE A 137 -9.54 -4.46 -2.93
C ILE A 137 -10.39 -3.94 -4.06
N TYR A 138 -11.13 -2.85 -3.85
CA TYR A 138 -11.95 -2.26 -4.90
C TYR A 138 -11.63 -0.78 -5.09
N ALA A 139 -11.03 -0.43 -6.23
CA ALA A 139 -10.89 0.94 -6.71
C ALA A 139 -12.07 1.27 -7.63
N PRO A 140 -13.12 1.93 -7.12
CA PRO A 140 -14.38 2.06 -7.85
C PRO A 140 -14.29 3.02 -9.04
N PHE A 141 -13.47 4.05 -8.93
CA PHE A 141 -13.28 5.02 -10.03
C PHE A 141 -12.60 4.38 -11.24
N LEU A 142 -11.69 3.43 -11.01
CA LEU A 142 -10.99 2.68 -12.06
C LEU A 142 -11.76 1.44 -12.52
N ASN A 143 -12.86 1.09 -11.83
CA ASN A 143 -13.57 -0.18 -12.01
C ASN A 143 -12.61 -1.38 -11.94
N GLN A 144 -11.79 -1.41 -10.88
CA GLN A 144 -10.83 -2.47 -10.63
C GLN A 144 -11.09 -3.13 -9.28
N LEU A 145 -11.62 -4.35 -9.32
CA LEU A 145 -11.89 -5.21 -8.18
C LEU A 145 -10.88 -6.35 -8.16
N PHE A 146 -9.92 -6.29 -7.24
CA PHE A 146 -8.97 -7.37 -6.99
C PHE A 146 -9.49 -8.26 -5.86
N THR A 147 -9.48 -9.56 -6.08
CA THR A 147 -10.01 -10.53 -5.12
C THR A 147 -9.12 -11.76 -5.06
N ALA A 148 -8.99 -12.35 -3.89
CA ALA A 148 -8.29 -13.61 -3.72
C ALA A 148 -8.86 -14.40 -2.55
N CYS A 149 -8.76 -15.72 -2.65
CA CYS A 149 -9.06 -16.65 -1.58
C CYS A 149 -7.96 -17.71 -1.54
N ARG A 150 -7.46 -18.01 -0.34
CA ARG A 150 -6.29 -18.86 -0.17
C ARG A 150 -6.48 -20.24 -0.81
N GLY A 151 -5.58 -20.62 -1.71
CA GLY A 151 -5.63 -21.85 -2.50
C GLY A 151 -6.55 -21.81 -3.72
N ARG A 152 -7.10 -20.65 -4.08
CA ARG A 152 -8.07 -20.47 -5.18
C ARG A 152 -7.65 -19.41 -6.20
N GLY A 153 -6.45 -18.87 -6.04
CA GLY A 153 -5.89 -17.87 -6.94
C GLY A 153 -6.44 -16.46 -6.68
N ALA A 154 -5.90 -15.52 -7.45
CA ALA A 154 -6.27 -14.11 -7.42
C ALA A 154 -6.86 -13.66 -8.76
N TRP A 155 -7.80 -12.73 -8.71
CA TRP A 155 -8.64 -12.32 -9.83
C TRP A 155 -8.83 -10.80 -9.87
N LEU A 156 -8.75 -10.22 -11.06
CA LEU A 156 -9.21 -8.88 -11.39
C LEU A 156 -10.60 -8.97 -12.02
N ASN A 157 -11.53 -8.16 -11.51
CA ASN A 157 -12.92 -8.07 -11.96
C ASN A 157 -13.58 -9.47 -12.10
N GLU A 158 -13.31 -10.34 -11.13
CA GLU A 158 -13.86 -11.70 -10.94
C GLU A 158 -13.58 -12.71 -12.08
N SER A 159 -12.99 -12.26 -13.18
CA SER A 159 -12.92 -13.00 -14.44
C SER A 159 -11.50 -13.15 -14.96
N GLN A 160 -10.64 -12.18 -14.68
CA GLN A 160 -9.26 -12.16 -15.17
C GLN A 160 -8.31 -12.65 -14.08
N GLN A 161 -7.71 -13.82 -14.25
CA GLN A 161 -6.77 -14.37 -13.27
C GLN A 161 -5.44 -13.59 -13.24
N LEU A 162 -4.86 -13.40 -12.06
CA LEU A 162 -3.58 -12.69 -11.83
C LEU A 162 -2.39 -13.66 -11.69
N PRO A 163 -1.18 -13.31 -12.16
CA PRO A 163 -0.82 -12.05 -12.84
C PRO A 163 -1.47 -11.95 -14.22
N LEU A 164 -1.49 -10.76 -14.84
CA LEU A 164 -2.13 -10.61 -16.17
C LEU A 164 -1.37 -11.33 -17.28
N ILE A 165 -0.05 -11.35 -17.21
CA ILE A 165 0.81 -12.07 -18.15
C ILE A 165 1.05 -13.49 -17.60
N ARG A 166 0.37 -14.48 -18.19
CA ARG A 166 0.39 -15.89 -17.69
C ARG A 166 1.03 -16.92 -18.62
N ASN A 167 1.21 -16.60 -19.90
CA ASN A 167 1.57 -17.58 -20.93
C ASN A 167 2.77 -17.11 -21.79
N PRO A 168 4.01 -17.29 -21.29
CA PRO A 168 4.37 -17.69 -19.92
C PRO A 168 4.30 -16.52 -18.93
N ILE A 169 4.25 -16.80 -17.62
CA ILE A 169 4.59 -15.79 -16.61
C ILE A 169 6.06 -15.40 -16.83
N ALA A 170 6.33 -14.10 -16.98
CA ALA A 170 7.69 -13.63 -17.22
C ALA A 170 8.60 -13.92 -16.02
N PRO A 171 9.86 -14.34 -16.22
CA PRO A 171 10.83 -14.45 -15.14
C PRO A 171 11.15 -13.06 -14.54
N MET A 172 11.78 -13.05 -13.38
CA MET A 172 12.42 -11.81 -12.89
C MET A 172 13.59 -11.44 -13.81
N PRO A 173 13.88 -10.15 -14.06
CA PRO A 173 15.06 -9.75 -14.80
C PRO A 173 16.33 -10.39 -14.23
N ALA A 174 17.20 -10.92 -15.10
CA ALA A 174 18.44 -11.59 -14.70
C ALA A 174 19.38 -10.67 -13.90
N GLN A 175 19.27 -9.35 -14.11
CA GLN A 175 20.05 -8.31 -13.44
C GLN A 175 19.24 -7.53 -12.41
N SER A 176 18.09 -8.07 -11.94
CA SER A 176 17.22 -7.41 -10.95
C SER A 176 18.04 -6.87 -9.76
N PRO A 177 17.74 -5.66 -9.24
CA PRO A 177 16.59 -4.82 -9.56
C PRO A 177 16.71 -4.04 -10.88
N SER A 178 17.83 -4.16 -11.61
CA SER A 178 17.95 -3.55 -12.92
C SER A 178 16.91 -4.14 -13.88
N GLY A 179 16.15 -3.25 -14.55
CA GLY A 179 15.03 -3.63 -15.42
C GLY A 179 13.72 -3.94 -14.68
N CYS A 180 13.65 -3.72 -13.37
CA CYS A 180 12.42 -3.83 -12.58
C CYS A 180 11.73 -2.46 -12.44
N VAL A 181 10.41 -2.45 -12.45
CA VAL A 181 9.57 -1.33 -12.00
C VAL A 181 9.44 -1.40 -10.47
N PHE A 182 9.86 -0.35 -9.80
CA PHE A 182 9.91 -0.25 -8.34
C PHE A 182 8.86 0.75 -7.83
N SER A 183 8.04 0.33 -6.87
CA SER A 183 7.12 1.20 -6.14
C SER A 183 7.50 1.33 -4.67
N CYS A 184 7.33 2.54 -4.13
CA CYS A 184 7.47 2.85 -2.72
C CYS A 184 6.79 4.16 -2.36
N GLU A 185 6.42 4.29 -1.08
CA GLU A 185 5.87 5.50 -0.49
C GLU A 185 6.83 6.25 0.44
N TRP A 186 6.72 7.57 0.47
CA TRP A 186 7.40 8.39 1.49
C TRP A 186 6.78 8.20 2.89
N GLY A 187 5.53 7.73 2.98
CA GLY A 187 4.78 7.54 4.23
C GLY A 187 4.22 8.86 4.78
N LYS A 188 3.71 8.88 6.02
CA LYS A 188 3.13 10.09 6.67
C LYS A 188 4.18 11.00 7.35
N ASP A 189 5.39 10.51 7.63
CA ASP A 189 6.43 11.31 8.29
C ASP A 189 7.02 12.35 7.33
N ARG A 190 7.02 13.62 7.75
CA ARG A 190 7.54 14.77 6.98
C ARG A 190 8.67 15.49 7.72
N ARG A 191 9.10 14.97 8.88
CA ARG A 191 10.15 15.60 9.68
C ARG A 191 11.50 15.34 9.04
N ASP A 192 12.18 16.41 8.62
CA ASP A 192 13.54 16.34 8.10
C ASP A 192 14.53 16.12 9.24
N ARG A 193 14.81 14.86 9.54
CA ARG A 193 15.79 14.43 10.54
C ARG A 193 16.68 13.38 9.87
N PRO A 194 18.02 13.50 9.94
CA PRO A 194 18.93 12.55 9.30
C PRO A 194 18.68 11.09 9.69
N GLU A 195 18.29 10.85 10.95
CA GLU A 195 17.99 9.50 11.46
C GLU A 195 16.53 9.06 11.25
N GLY A 196 15.69 9.92 10.66
CA GLY A 196 14.26 9.68 10.46
C GLY A 196 13.98 8.71 9.30
N ASN A 197 12.80 8.11 9.32
CA ASN A 197 12.37 7.20 8.25
C ASN A 197 12.28 7.89 6.89
N MET A 198 11.89 9.17 6.85
CA MET A 198 11.86 9.95 5.60
C MET A 198 13.25 9.96 4.94
N HIS A 199 14.30 10.29 5.69
CA HIS A 199 15.67 10.32 5.19
C HIS A 199 16.14 8.93 4.75
N ARG A 200 15.88 7.89 5.56
CA ARG A 200 16.23 6.50 5.25
C ARG A 200 15.54 6.00 3.98
N LYS A 201 14.26 6.36 3.75
CA LYS A 201 13.53 6.06 2.52
C LYS A 201 14.12 6.78 1.31
N VAL A 202 14.42 8.07 1.43
CA VAL A 202 15.09 8.87 0.38
C VAL A 202 16.44 8.26 0.01
N GLU A 203 17.29 7.94 0.99
CA GLU A 203 18.57 7.29 0.72
C GLU A 203 18.41 5.94 0.03
N SER A 204 17.46 5.12 0.50
CA SER A 204 17.15 3.81 -0.10
C SER A 204 16.71 3.96 -1.55
N PHE A 205 15.83 4.91 -1.83
CA PHE A 205 15.36 5.21 -3.18
C PHE A 205 16.50 5.67 -4.08
N VAL A 206 17.32 6.63 -3.62
CA VAL A 206 18.48 7.12 -4.37
C VAL A 206 19.49 6.00 -4.61
N ASN A 207 19.73 5.12 -3.64
CA ASN A 207 20.63 3.99 -3.78
C ASN A 207 20.11 2.94 -4.78
N MET A 208 18.81 2.68 -4.77
CA MET A 208 18.14 1.84 -5.76
C MET A 208 18.24 2.47 -7.16
N ALA A 209 17.94 3.77 -7.27
CA ALA A 209 17.96 4.56 -8.50
C ALA A 209 19.33 4.61 -9.16
N ALA A 210 20.36 4.95 -8.38
CA ALA A 210 21.70 5.18 -8.89
C ALA A 210 22.57 3.91 -8.87
N GLU A 211 22.10 2.79 -8.32
CA GLU A 211 22.88 1.55 -8.13
C GLU A 211 24.24 1.79 -7.41
N VAL A 212 24.27 2.71 -6.44
CA VAL A 212 25.52 3.15 -5.76
C VAL A 212 26.21 1.99 -5.02
N GLY A 213 25.44 1.04 -4.48
CA GLY A 213 25.94 -0.20 -3.86
C GLY A 213 26.20 -1.37 -4.82
N GLY A 214 26.03 -1.16 -6.13
CA GLY A 214 26.21 -2.16 -7.18
C GLY A 214 27.33 -1.76 -8.16
N ARG A 215 26.96 -1.21 -9.32
CA ARG A 215 27.88 -0.94 -10.45
C ARG A 215 28.61 0.41 -10.35
N GLU A 216 29.05 0.79 -9.14
CA GLU A 216 29.75 2.06 -8.90
C GLU A 216 29.02 3.31 -9.45
N GLY A 217 27.68 3.33 -9.43
CA GLY A 217 26.90 4.50 -9.87
C GLY A 217 26.60 4.60 -11.37
N LYS A 218 26.89 3.56 -12.19
CA LYS A 218 26.65 3.54 -13.64
C LYS A 218 25.25 3.01 -14.02
N GLY A 219 24.21 3.46 -13.30
CA GLY A 219 22.84 2.91 -13.29
C GLY A 219 22.33 2.34 -14.62
N GLY A 220 21.70 1.15 -14.57
CA GLY A 220 21.13 0.47 -15.73
C GLY A 220 19.64 0.18 -15.63
N ALA A 221 19.01 0.55 -14.52
CA ALA A 221 17.58 0.33 -14.32
C ALA A 221 16.76 1.28 -15.19
N GLY A 222 15.84 0.72 -15.97
CA GLY A 222 14.69 1.46 -16.48
C GLY A 222 13.78 1.83 -15.32
N PHE A 223 14.17 2.85 -14.54
CA PHE A 223 13.27 3.50 -13.61
C PHE A 223 12.21 4.21 -14.45
N SER A 224 11.06 3.56 -14.67
CA SER A 224 9.86 4.30 -15.01
C SER A 224 9.35 4.93 -13.72
N LEU A 225 10.03 6.00 -13.35
CA LEU A 225 9.45 7.06 -12.60
C LEU A 225 8.62 7.81 -13.63
N LEU A 226 7.29 7.75 -13.55
CA LEU A 226 6.48 8.74 -14.26
C LEU A 226 6.62 10.08 -13.51
N LEU A 227 7.86 10.55 -13.36
CA LEU A 227 8.17 11.89 -12.94
C LEU A 227 7.99 12.76 -14.17
N ALA A 228 6.90 13.52 -14.20
CA ALA A 228 6.88 14.73 -15.00
C ALA A 228 7.83 15.74 -14.35
N CYS A 229 9.14 15.63 -14.58
CA CYS A 229 10.04 16.77 -14.47
C CYS A 229 11.20 16.64 -15.47
N THR A 230 11.37 17.73 -16.20
CA THR A 230 12.40 18.04 -17.18
C THR A 230 13.82 17.72 -16.70
N SER A 231 14.54 16.90 -17.47
CA SER A 231 16.00 16.86 -17.62
C SER A 231 16.88 17.46 -16.50
N ALA A 232 16.92 16.83 -15.33
CA ALA A 232 17.90 17.18 -14.28
C ALA A 232 18.69 15.95 -13.81
N THR A 233 19.98 16.14 -13.57
CA THR A 233 20.94 15.08 -13.16
C THR A 233 20.96 14.89 -11.63
N PRO A 234 21.45 13.74 -11.12
CA PRO A 234 21.54 13.47 -9.68
C PRO A 234 22.34 14.50 -8.85
N ALA A 235 23.26 15.23 -9.49
CA ALA A 235 24.01 16.31 -8.85
C ALA A 235 23.17 17.59 -8.68
N GLN A 236 22.26 17.88 -9.62
CA GLN A 236 21.34 19.02 -9.54
C GLN A 236 20.29 18.82 -8.45
N LEU A 237 19.76 17.59 -8.30
CA LEU A 237 18.82 17.26 -7.23
C LEU A 237 19.39 17.47 -5.82
N ARG A 238 20.70 17.26 -5.61
CA ARG A 238 21.36 17.52 -4.32
C ARG A 238 21.67 18.99 -4.09
N ALA A 239 21.97 19.74 -5.15
CA ALA A 239 22.30 21.16 -5.07
C ALA A 239 21.06 22.03 -4.83
N ASP A 240 19.95 21.72 -5.51
CA ASP A 240 18.69 22.45 -5.35
C ASP A 240 18.15 22.30 -3.91
N TRP A 241 18.30 21.11 -3.32
CA TRP A 241 17.93 20.86 -1.92
C TRP A 241 18.74 21.67 -0.91
N GLY A 242 20.06 21.83 -1.14
CA GLY A 242 20.91 22.63 -0.26
C GLY A 242 20.54 24.12 -0.24
N SER A 243 20.07 24.66 -1.38
CA SER A 243 19.76 26.08 -1.53
C SER A 243 18.49 26.53 -0.79
N LEU A 244 17.54 25.62 -0.53
CA LEU A 244 16.29 25.91 0.18
C LEU A 244 16.44 26.04 1.69
N THR A 245 17.59 25.63 2.26
CA THR A 245 17.81 25.61 3.73
C THR A 245 18.59 26.82 4.26
N THR A 246 19.04 27.73 3.40
CA THR A 246 19.80 28.92 3.82
C THR A 246 19.16 30.20 3.29
N GLY A 247 18.00 30.54 3.85
CA GLY A 247 17.35 31.84 3.70
C GLY A 247 17.22 32.53 5.06
N GLU A 248 18.32 33.10 5.57
CA GLU A 248 18.28 34.09 6.64
C GLU A 248 17.56 35.36 6.14
N ASN A 249 16.26 35.50 6.43
CA ASN A 249 15.57 36.76 6.76
C ASN A 249 14.05 36.63 6.62
N ALA A 250 13.34 36.43 7.73
CA ALA A 250 12.00 36.99 7.97
C ALA A 250 11.63 36.77 9.45
N ARG A 251 12.13 37.64 10.34
CA ARG A 251 11.49 37.86 11.64
C ARG A 251 10.51 39.03 11.48
N LYS A 252 9.23 38.75 11.72
CA LYS A 252 8.12 39.61 12.17
C LYS A 252 6.86 39.34 11.35
N GLU A 253 5.99 38.52 11.92
CA GLU A 253 4.52 38.58 11.94
C GLU A 253 4.04 37.25 12.53
N GLU A 254 4.19 37.14 13.86
CA GLU A 254 3.59 36.06 14.66
C GLU A 254 2.22 36.56 15.14
N GLU A 255 1.22 35.67 15.13
CA GLU A 255 -0.20 35.85 15.49
C GLU A 255 -1.16 36.27 14.37
N GLU A 256 -1.36 35.40 13.37
CA GLU A 256 -2.68 35.16 12.71
C GLU A 256 -2.65 34.01 11.66
N GLU A 257 -1.50 33.40 11.38
CA GLU A 257 -1.31 32.39 10.32
C GLU A 257 -1.34 30.91 10.78
N GLU A 258 -2.04 30.59 11.87
CA GLU A 258 -2.10 29.20 12.38
C GLU A 258 -3.11 28.29 11.63
N ASN A 259 -3.85 28.83 10.66
CA ASN A 259 -4.91 28.11 9.92
C ASN A 259 -4.70 28.01 8.40
N ALA A 260 -3.49 28.28 7.90
CA ALA A 260 -3.18 28.18 6.48
C ALA A 260 -1.78 27.59 6.24
N VAL A 261 -1.50 26.43 6.84
CA VAL A 261 -0.44 25.56 6.30
C VAL A 261 -1.00 24.98 5.00
N ALA A 262 -0.85 25.73 3.91
CA ALA A 262 -0.95 25.17 2.58
C ALA A 262 0.09 24.05 2.50
N GLU A 263 -0.39 22.80 2.52
CA GLU A 263 0.39 21.60 2.29
C GLU A 263 1.18 21.78 0.99
N HIS A 264 2.47 22.08 1.11
CA HIS A 264 3.42 22.02 0.02
C HIS A 264 3.66 20.54 -0.30
N ASP A 265 2.68 19.95 -0.97
CA ASP A 265 2.59 18.54 -1.30
C ASP A 265 3.45 18.30 -2.56
N LEU A 266 4.77 18.24 -2.38
CA LEU A 266 5.72 17.96 -3.45
C LEU A 266 5.56 16.51 -3.97
N LEU A 267 4.82 16.40 -5.08
CA LEU A 267 4.93 15.43 -6.19
C LEU A 267 5.38 14.00 -5.82
N THR A 268 4.45 13.20 -5.32
CA THR A 268 4.46 11.73 -5.53
C THR A 268 3.71 11.40 -6.82
N THR A 269 4.06 10.31 -7.51
CA THR A 269 3.19 9.82 -8.59
C THR A 269 1.84 9.46 -7.96
N PRO A 270 0.69 9.74 -8.57
CA PRO A 270 -0.54 9.70 -7.80
C PRO A 270 -1.11 8.27 -7.57
N HIS A 271 -0.40 7.22 -8.02
CA HIS A 271 -0.56 5.84 -7.54
C HIS A 271 0.05 5.67 -6.15
N GLN A 272 1.12 6.43 -5.89
CA GLN A 272 1.91 6.44 -4.67
C GLN A 272 1.21 7.17 -3.52
N ARG A 273 -0.05 6.81 -3.21
CA ARG A 273 -0.75 7.21 -1.97
C ARG A 273 -1.74 6.14 -1.48
N SER A 274 -1.69 4.93 -2.05
CA SER A 274 -2.47 3.76 -1.59
C SER A 274 -1.57 2.53 -1.60
N ALA A 275 -1.09 2.13 -0.42
CA ALA A 275 -0.28 0.93 -0.24
C ALA A 275 -1.03 -0.33 -0.70
N THR A 276 -2.36 -0.32 -0.53
CA THR A 276 -3.25 -1.40 -0.94
C THR A 276 -3.24 -1.61 -2.46
N LEU A 277 -3.39 -0.52 -3.24
CA LEU A 277 -3.37 -0.62 -4.70
C LEU A 277 -2.00 -0.99 -5.25
N ASP A 278 -0.93 -0.50 -4.64
CA ASP A 278 0.42 -0.85 -5.06
C ASP A 278 0.73 -2.35 -4.89
N LEU A 279 0.26 -2.96 -3.79
CA LEU A 279 0.33 -4.42 -3.62
C LEU A 279 -0.51 -5.15 -4.67
N ALA A 280 -1.72 -4.69 -4.98
CA ALA A 280 -2.56 -5.27 -6.02
C ALA A 280 -1.91 -5.18 -7.42
N TYR A 281 -1.27 -4.05 -7.74
CA TYR A 281 -0.53 -3.87 -8.99
C TYR A 281 0.76 -4.68 -9.05
N THR A 282 1.40 -4.94 -7.91
CA THR A 282 2.51 -5.89 -7.80
C THR A 282 2.03 -7.32 -8.08
N ALA A 283 0.88 -7.72 -7.54
CA ALA A 283 0.26 -9.02 -7.81
C ALA A 283 -0.16 -9.17 -9.29
N MET A 284 -0.62 -8.08 -9.89
CA MET A 284 -1.01 -8.00 -11.29
C MET A 284 0.18 -8.13 -12.25
N GLY A 285 1.38 -7.75 -11.78
CA GLY A 285 2.63 -7.73 -12.54
C GLY A 285 2.96 -6.37 -13.17
N SER A 286 2.25 -5.30 -12.80
CA SER A 286 2.57 -3.93 -13.24
C SER A 286 3.77 -3.34 -12.52
N PHE A 287 3.94 -3.69 -11.24
CA PHE A 287 5.14 -3.43 -10.48
C PHE A 287 5.91 -4.74 -10.29
N ASP A 288 7.22 -4.69 -10.37
CA ASP A 288 8.08 -5.84 -10.10
C ASP A 288 8.40 -5.94 -8.60
N ILE A 289 8.59 -4.79 -7.96
CA ILE A 289 9.03 -4.64 -6.57
C ILE A 289 8.17 -3.57 -5.91
N TRP A 290 7.58 -3.87 -4.76
CA TRP A 290 7.02 -2.87 -3.84
C TRP A 290 7.72 -2.97 -2.49
N TRP A 291 8.24 -1.85 -1.99
CA TRP A 291 8.99 -1.78 -0.74
C TRP A 291 8.45 -0.65 0.13
N GLU A 292 7.91 -1.00 1.28
CA GLU A 292 7.29 -0.01 2.16
C GLU A 292 7.47 -0.34 3.64
N GLY A 293 7.58 0.72 4.43
CA GLY A 293 7.51 0.65 5.88
C GLY A 293 6.54 1.69 6.42
N GLY A 294 5.87 1.33 7.51
CA GLY A 294 4.90 2.15 8.21
C GLY A 294 3.45 1.76 8.00
N CYS A 295 3.15 0.87 7.06
CA CYS A 295 1.80 0.40 6.80
C CYS A 295 1.25 -0.40 7.99
N TRP A 296 -0.04 -0.26 8.24
CA TRP A 296 -0.82 -1.02 9.20
C TRP A 296 -1.45 -2.25 8.54
N GLU A 297 -2.16 -3.05 9.32
CA GLU A 297 -2.74 -4.30 8.82
C GLU A 297 -3.81 -4.07 7.75
N TRP A 298 -4.60 -3.00 7.87
CA TRP A 298 -5.66 -2.66 6.93
C TRP A 298 -5.12 -2.25 5.55
N ASP A 299 -3.95 -1.61 5.51
CA ASP A 299 -3.22 -1.25 4.28
C ASP A 299 -2.72 -2.46 3.48
N VAL A 300 -2.44 -3.60 4.14
CA VAL A 300 -1.65 -4.69 3.52
C VAL A 300 -2.31 -6.06 3.55
N ALA A 301 -3.23 -6.35 4.48
CA ALA A 301 -3.72 -7.71 4.68
C ALA A 301 -4.41 -8.26 3.41
N ALA A 302 -5.26 -7.46 2.76
CA ALA A 302 -5.92 -7.87 1.53
C ALA A 302 -4.92 -8.05 0.38
N GLY A 303 -4.00 -7.09 0.23
CA GLY A 303 -2.96 -7.10 -0.79
C GLY A 303 -1.98 -8.28 -0.66
N ILE A 304 -1.60 -8.66 0.57
CA ILE A 304 -0.77 -9.84 0.86
C ILE A 304 -1.45 -11.11 0.37
N CYS A 305 -2.74 -11.31 0.68
CA CYS A 305 -3.49 -12.47 0.20
C CYS A 305 -3.53 -12.51 -1.33
N ILE A 306 -3.81 -11.38 -1.97
CA ILE A 306 -3.89 -11.25 -3.43
C ILE A 306 -2.54 -11.55 -4.09
N LEU A 307 -1.45 -10.99 -3.56
CA LEU A 307 -0.11 -11.20 -4.07
C LEU A 307 0.34 -12.67 -3.92
N GLN A 308 0.12 -13.28 -2.77
CA GLN A 308 0.50 -14.67 -2.53
C GLN A 308 -0.27 -15.62 -3.45
N GLU A 309 -1.58 -15.41 -3.62
CA GLU A 309 -2.43 -16.22 -4.50
C GLU A 309 -2.15 -15.99 -5.99
N ALA A 310 -1.59 -14.84 -6.36
CA ALA A 310 -1.06 -14.61 -7.71
C ALA A 310 0.30 -15.32 -7.95
N GLY A 311 0.96 -15.81 -6.88
CA GLY A 311 2.29 -16.45 -6.95
C GLY A 311 3.47 -15.52 -6.64
N GLY A 312 3.20 -14.37 -6.02
CA GLY A 312 4.21 -13.42 -5.56
C GLY A 312 5.03 -13.89 -4.36
N LEU A 313 5.96 -13.06 -3.94
CA LEU A 313 6.73 -13.20 -2.70
C LEU A 313 6.49 -11.96 -1.84
N VAL A 314 6.26 -12.12 -0.54
CA VAL A 314 6.26 -11.00 0.39
C VAL A 314 7.03 -11.36 1.66
N THR A 315 7.93 -10.47 2.08
CA THR A 315 8.83 -10.62 3.22
C THR A 315 9.04 -9.26 3.91
N THR A 316 9.96 -9.17 4.86
CA THR A 316 10.28 -7.92 5.56
C THR A 316 11.01 -6.91 4.67
N ALA A 317 10.67 -5.63 4.82
CA ALA A 317 11.35 -4.52 4.16
C ALA A 317 12.82 -4.38 4.60
N ASN A 318 13.13 -4.71 5.85
CA ASN A 318 14.45 -4.47 6.41
C ASN A 318 15.43 -5.60 6.08
N PRO A 319 16.67 -5.28 5.72
CA PRO A 319 17.68 -6.29 5.49
C PRO A 319 18.06 -6.98 6.80
N PRO A 320 18.27 -8.31 6.78
CA PRO A 320 18.90 -9.00 7.91
C PRO A 320 20.38 -8.63 8.00
N LYS A 321 21.05 -9.08 9.06
CA LYS A 321 22.49 -8.81 9.27
C LYS A 321 23.37 -9.28 8.10
N ASP A 322 23.05 -10.44 7.51
CA ASP A 322 23.67 -10.92 6.28
C ASP A 322 22.59 -11.25 5.22
N PRO A 323 22.30 -10.30 4.31
CA PRO A 323 21.34 -10.50 3.23
C PRO A 323 21.72 -11.60 2.23
N ALA A 324 22.98 -12.03 2.15
CA ALA A 324 23.40 -13.04 1.18
C ALA A 324 22.97 -14.46 1.60
N THR A 325 22.95 -14.74 2.90
CA THR A 325 22.76 -16.10 3.42
C THR A 325 21.53 -16.28 4.30
N ALA A 326 20.98 -15.18 4.84
CA ALA A 326 19.82 -15.27 5.71
C ALA A 326 18.62 -15.92 5.00
N PRO A 327 17.79 -16.68 5.74
CA PRO A 327 16.52 -17.16 5.22
C PRO A 327 15.61 -15.98 4.86
N ILE A 328 14.81 -16.17 3.81
CA ILE A 328 13.75 -15.23 3.44
C ILE A 328 12.48 -15.77 4.09
N GLU A 329 12.12 -15.18 5.23
CA GLU A 329 10.94 -15.58 5.99
C GLU A 329 9.67 -14.98 5.38
N ASP A 330 8.55 -15.68 5.55
CA ASP A 330 7.24 -15.15 5.22
C ASP A 330 6.96 -13.87 6.02
N VAL A 331 6.24 -12.95 5.41
CA VAL A 331 5.84 -11.70 6.05
C VAL A 331 5.06 -11.95 7.35
N ARG A 332 5.43 -11.22 8.41
CA ARG A 332 4.62 -11.11 9.62
C ARG A 332 3.68 -9.92 9.50
N LEU A 333 2.38 -10.19 9.46
CA LEU A 333 1.36 -9.14 9.51
C LEU A 333 1.53 -8.34 10.81
N GLY A 334 1.51 -7.01 10.71
CA GLY A 334 1.73 -6.11 11.85
C GLY A 334 3.18 -5.70 12.11
N SER A 335 4.15 -6.29 11.39
CA SER A 335 5.57 -5.87 11.43
C SER A 335 5.80 -4.45 10.94
N ARG A 336 4.86 -3.89 10.17
CA ARG A 336 4.93 -2.57 9.52
C ARG A 336 6.10 -2.43 8.55
N LEU A 337 6.66 -3.54 8.07
CA LEU A 337 7.85 -3.59 7.23
C LEU A 337 7.63 -4.63 6.14
N TYR A 338 7.44 -4.19 4.90
CA TYR A 338 6.98 -5.05 3.82
C TYR A 338 7.79 -4.88 2.53
N LEU A 339 8.22 -6.00 1.96
CA LEU A 339 8.85 -6.09 0.65
C LEU A 339 8.11 -7.16 -0.17
N ALA A 340 7.44 -6.73 -1.22
CA ALA A 340 6.73 -7.58 -2.16
C ALA A 340 7.47 -7.66 -3.50
N ILE A 341 7.53 -8.86 -4.05
CA ILE A 341 7.99 -9.15 -5.41
C ILE A 341 6.84 -9.80 -6.17
N ARG A 342 6.61 -9.34 -7.40
CA ARG A 342 5.54 -9.88 -8.26
C ARG A 342 5.66 -11.38 -8.52
N PRO A 343 4.60 -12.04 -9.02
CA PRO A 343 4.69 -13.40 -9.55
C PRO A 343 5.73 -13.52 -10.66
N ALA A 344 6.50 -14.62 -10.67
CA ALA A 344 7.56 -14.87 -11.65
C ALA A 344 7.53 -16.31 -12.18
N GLY A 345 7.80 -16.48 -13.47
CA GLY A 345 8.00 -17.77 -14.11
C GLY A 345 9.48 -18.20 -14.16
N PRO A 346 9.78 -19.40 -14.67
CA PRO A 346 11.15 -19.86 -14.83
C PRO A 346 11.90 -19.05 -15.89
N SER A 347 13.21 -18.87 -15.69
CA SER A 347 14.10 -18.28 -16.67
C SER A 347 14.54 -19.29 -17.73
N GLU A 348 15.03 -18.80 -18.87
CA GLU A 348 15.67 -19.63 -19.89
C GLU A 348 16.97 -20.29 -19.40
N THR A 349 17.58 -19.75 -18.34
CA THR A 349 18.82 -20.27 -17.74
C THR A 349 18.56 -21.38 -16.71
N GLY A 350 17.31 -21.77 -16.48
CA GLY A 350 16.92 -22.81 -15.53
C GLY A 350 16.70 -22.32 -14.09
N GLU A 351 16.72 -21.00 -13.85
CA GLU A 351 16.31 -20.41 -12.56
C GLU A 351 14.79 -20.52 -12.43
N SER A 352 14.30 -21.10 -11.34
CA SER A 352 12.86 -21.10 -11.04
C SER A 352 12.34 -19.70 -10.71
N GLY A 353 11.04 -19.47 -10.87
CA GLY A 353 10.42 -18.18 -10.52
C GLY A 353 10.69 -17.76 -9.07
N ARG A 354 10.61 -18.71 -8.12
CA ARG A 354 10.91 -18.45 -6.70
C ARG A 354 12.38 -18.04 -6.49
N GLN A 355 13.33 -18.73 -7.13
CA GLN A 355 14.74 -18.36 -7.05
C GLN A 355 14.99 -16.96 -7.62
N GLY A 356 14.32 -16.59 -8.71
CA GLY A 356 14.37 -15.24 -9.27
C GLY A 356 13.84 -14.19 -8.28
N GLN A 357 12.70 -14.43 -7.64
CA GLN A 357 12.13 -13.55 -6.61
C GLN A 357 13.07 -13.40 -5.41
N GLU A 358 13.61 -14.50 -4.89
CA GLU A 358 14.54 -14.50 -3.75
C GLU A 358 15.83 -13.75 -4.08
N ARG A 359 16.36 -13.93 -5.30
CA ARG A 359 17.50 -13.14 -5.79
C ARG A 359 17.16 -11.65 -5.78
N THR A 360 15.99 -11.26 -6.30
CA THR A 360 15.55 -9.86 -6.28
C THR A 360 15.45 -9.31 -4.85
N VAL A 361 14.87 -10.05 -3.89
CA VAL A 361 14.82 -9.66 -2.47
C VAL A 361 16.20 -9.32 -1.93
N ARG A 362 17.17 -10.22 -2.14
CA ARG A 362 18.54 -10.02 -1.63
C ARG A 362 19.19 -8.78 -2.23
N GLU A 363 18.93 -8.50 -3.50
CA GLU A 363 19.45 -7.31 -4.16
C GLU A 363 18.80 -6.02 -3.65
N VAL A 364 17.50 -6.04 -3.33
CA VAL A 364 16.83 -4.91 -2.66
C VAL A 364 17.43 -4.69 -1.27
N TRP A 365 17.56 -5.73 -0.46
CA TRP A 365 18.15 -5.66 0.88
C TRP A 365 19.58 -5.10 0.92
N ARG A 366 20.39 -5.31 -0.13
CA ARG A 366 21.73 -4.72 -0.23
C ARG A 366 21.74 -3.20 -0.45
N ARG A 367 20.61 -2.63 -0.89
CA ARG A 367 20.51 -1.23 -1.34
C ARG A 367 19.67 -0.35 -0.41
N VAL A 368 18.75 -0.96 0.34
CA VAL A 368 17.86 -0.23 1.26
C VAL A 368 18.50 -0.01 2.63
N ARG A 369 18.07 1.06 3.30
CA ARG A 369 18.39 1.38 4.69
C ARG A 369 17.39 0.72 5.63
N HIS A 370 17.84 0.46 6.85
CA HIS A 370 16.99 -0.09 7.89
C HIS A 370 15.97 0.95 8.39
N LEU A 371 14.69 0.71 8.15
CA LEU A 371 13.58 1.53 8.63
C LEU A 371 13.28 1.24 10.11
N ASP A 372 12.82 2.25 10.84
CA ASP A 372 12.38 2.11 12.24
C ASP A 372 10.88 2.34 12.36
N TYR A 373 10.12 1.25 12.27
CA TYR A 373 8.67 1.23 12.52
C TYR A 373 8.33 0.31 13.69
N THR A 374 9.23 0.21 14.67
CA THR A 374 9.04 -0.67 15.83
C THR A 374 7.70 -0.39 16.53
N ARG A 375 6.97 -1.46 16.79
CA ARG A 375 5.68 -1.46 17.48
C ARG A 375 5.74 -2.49 18.62
N PRO A 376 5.49 -2.10 19.87
CA PRO A 376 5.41 -3.05 20.98
C PRO A 376 4.40 -4.17 20.70
N GLY A 377 4.80 -5.43 20.94
CA GLY A 377 3.93 -6.61 20.78
C GLY A 377 3.78 -7.16 19.35
N ALA A 378 4.28 -6.44 18.33
CA ALA A 378 4.20 -6.83 16.92
C ALA A 378 5.41 -7.60 16.40
#